data_AF-A0A6J4UR00-F1
#
_entry.id   AF-A0A6J4UR00-F1
#
_cell.length_a   1.000
_cell.length_b   1.000
_cell.length_c   1.000
_cell.angle_alpha   90.00
_cell.angle_beta   90.00
_cell.angle_gamma   90.00
#
_symmetry.space_group_name_H-M   'P 1'
#
loop_
_entity.id
_entity.type
_entity.pdbx_description
1 polymer ?
#
loop_
_entity_poly.entity_id
_entity_poly.type
_entity_poly.pdbx_seq_one_letter_code
_entity_poly.pdbx_strand_id
1 'polypeptide(L)'
;MNQNASQTLSRDQIRVRTPMRCPICQEHLRDTLIRDLGGVTASIVWQLHAGRCDTHGWFQTEVVSRPPREIFAVTKPFGAARRIVIEGREYFAFPTTWNDLPADERRMPVDPLDERYWQTKRLA
;
A
#
# COMPACT_ATOMS: atom_id res chain seq x y z
N MET A 1 12.79 -5.11 -42.59
CA MET A 1 12.82 -5.29 -41.13
C MET A 1 12.82 -3.91 -40.49
N ASN A 2 11.84 -3.60 -39.64
CA ASN A 2 11.98 -2.66 -38.51
C ASN A 2 10.67 -2.68 -37.71
N GLN A 3 10.66 -3.56 -36.70
CA GLN A 3 9.63 -3.61 -35.68
C GLN A 3 10.03 -2.65 -34.55
N ASN A 4 9.60 -1.38 -34.62
CA ASN A 4 9.55 -0.53 -33.43
C ASN A 4 8.23 -0.84 -32.72
N ALA A 5 8.20 -2.00 -32.05
CA ALA A 5 7.20 -2.25 -31.03
C ALA A 5 7.48 -1.25 -29.89
N SER A 6 6.64 -0.24 -29.77
CA SER A 6 6.51 0.54 -28.54
C SER A 6 6.20 -0.47 -27.43
N GLN A 7 7.21 -0.88 -26.68
CA GLN A 7 7.02 -1.60 -25.44
C GLN A 7 6.31 -0.62 -24.50
N THR A 8 4.99 -0.66 -24.49
CA THR A 8 4.19 -0.01 -23.46
C THR A 8 4.68 -0.55 -22.13
N LEU A 9 5.54 0.21 -21.43
CA LEU A 9 5.97 -0.13 -20.09
C LEU A 9 4.69 -0.31 -19.28
N SER A 10 4.45 -1.55 -18.84
CA SER A 10 3.30 -1.86 -18.00
C SER A 10 3.35 -0.94 -16.78
N ARG A 11 2.27 -0.20 -16.54
CA ARG A 11 2.11 0.62 -15.32
C ARG A 11 2.05 -0.23 -14.06
N ASP A 12 1.83 -1.54 -14.24
CA ASP A 12 1.72 -2.50 -13.17
C ASP A 12 3.03 -3.30 -13.06
N GLN A 13 3.64 -3.21 -11.89
CA GLN A 13 4.74 -4.05 -11.46
C GLN A 13 4.17 -5.24 -10.69
N ILE A 14 4.41 -6.45 -11.18
CA ILE A 14 3.80 -7.69 -10.67
C ILE A 14 4.84 -8.47 -9.84
N ARG A 15 4.41 -9.02 -8.70
CA ARG A 15 5.26 -9.79 -7.76
C ARG A 15 6.47 -9.01 -7.25
N VAL A 16 6.29 -7.70 -7.08
CA VAL A 16 7.31 -6.78 -6.56
C VAL A 16 7.28 -6.73 -5.03
N ARG A 17 8.42 -6.46 -4.39
CA ARG A 17 8.45 -6.27 -2.93
C ARG A 17 7.78 -4.95 -2.55
N THR A 18 7.01 -4.97 -1.48
CA THR A 18 6.36 -3.80 -0.88
C THR A 18 6.61 -3.84 0.63
N PRO A 19 6.79 -2.69 1.30
CA PRO A 19 6.83 -2.61 2.77
C PRO A 19 5.52 -3.07 3.44
N MET A 20 4.43 -3.11 2.67
CA MET A 20 3.11 -3.47 3.16
C MET A 20 3.04 -4.90 3.69
N ARG A 21 2.62 -5.03 4.96
CA ARG A 21 2.28 -6.31 5.61
C ARG A 21 0.77 -6.42 5.79
N CYS A 22 0.28 -7.62 6.11
CA CYS A 22 -1.13 -7.77 6.49
C CYS A 22 -1.42 -6.94 7.75
N PRO A 23 -2.38 -6.01 7.73
CA PRO A 23 -2.60 -5.13 8.88
C PRO A 23 -3.19 -5.85 10.11
N ILE A 24 -3.62 -7.11 9.94
CA ILE A 24 -4.26 -7.93 10.97
C ILE A 24 -3.24 -8.87 11.62
N CYS A 25 -2.55 -9.70 10.82
CA CYS A 25 -1.58 -10.67 11.34
C CYS A 25 -0.10 -10.31 11.15
N GLN A 26 0.22 -9.19 10.50
CA GLN A 26 1.59 -8.72 10.21
C GLN A 26 2.44 -9.63 9.31
N GLU A 27 1.85 -10.71 8.79
CA GLU A 27 2.50 -11.58 7.80
C GLU A 27 2.79 -10.86 6.49
N HIS A 28 3.80 -11.36 5.77
CA HIS A 28 4.11 -10.88 4.42
C HIS A 28 2.96 -11.14 3.46
N LEU A 29 2.68 -10.17 2.61
CA LEU A 29 1.68 -10.30 1.56
C LEU A 29 2.28 -11.03 0.36
N ARG A 30 1.45 -11.85 -0.28
CA ARG A 30 1.72 -12.54 -1.54
C ARG A 30 1.03 -11.83 -2.69
N ASP A 31 1.30 -12.28 -3.92
CA ASP A 31 0.67 -11.77 -5.14
C ASP A 31 0.70 -10.24 -5.21
N THR A 32 1.83 -9.65 -4.80
CA THR A 32 1.97 -8.21 -4.63
C THR A 32 1.99 -7.49 -5.97
N LEU A 33 1.33 -6.34 -6.03
CA LEU A 33 1.32 -5.47 -7.21
C LEU A 33 1.59 -4.03 -6.79
N ILE A 34 2.36 -3.30 -7.59
CA ILE A 34 2.46 -1.84 -7.50
C ILE A 34 2.00 -1.28 -8.83
N ARG A 35 1.02 -0.37 -8.79
CA ARG A 35 0.54 0.35 -9.96
C ARG A 35 0.95 1.81 -9.88
N ASP A 36 1.61 2.30 -10.91
CA ASP A 36 1.87 3.72 -11.09
C ASP A 36 0.60 4.40 -11.59
N LEU A 37 0.00 5.26 -10.76
CA LEU A 37 -1.22 6.03 -11.04
C LEU A 37 -0.94 7.33 -11.79
N GLY A 38 0.27 7.87 -11.67
CA GLY A 38 0.73 9.01 -12.45
C GLY A 38 1.99 9.65 -11.88
N GLY A 39 2.57 10.58 -12.63
CA GLY A 39 3.59 11.48 -12.12
C GLY A 39 2.98 12.60 -11.29
N VAL A 40 3.70 13.02 -10.27
CA VAL A 40 3.46 14.22 -9.46
C VAL A 40 4.62 15.19 -9.72
N THR A 41 4.70 16.29 -8.98
CA THR A 41 5.82 17.22 -9.05
C THR A 41 7.15 16.56 -8.62
N ALA A 42 8.27 17.16 -9.01
CA ALA A 42 9.61 16.74 -8.59
C ALA A 42 9.94 15.25 -8.86
N SER A 43 9.46 14.70 -9.98
CA SER A 43 9.71 13.31 -10.40
C SER A 43 9.16 12.25 -9.42
N ILE A 44 8.22 12.63 -8.56
CA ILE A 44 7.55 11.72 -7.63
C ILE A 44 6.49 10.94 -8.40
N VAL A 45 6.39 9.64 -8.15
CA VAL A 45 5.34 8.80 -8.74
C VAL A 45 4.26 8.55 -7.68
N TRP A 46 3.00 8.75 -8.06
CA TRP A 46 1.88 8.28 -7.27
C TRP A 46 1.65 6.79 -7.53
N GLN A 47 1.74 5.99 -6.48
CA GLN A 47 1.69 4.53 -6.55
C GLN A 47 0.55 3.98 -5.70
N LEU A 48 0.01 2.85 -6.14
CA LEU A 48 -0.94 2.04 -5.40
C LEU A 48 -0.32 0.66 -5.16
N HIS A 49 -0.05 0.33 -3.91
CA HIS A 49 0.53 -0.95 -3.51
C HIS A 49 -0.61 -1.88 -3.10
N ALA A 50 -0.63 -3.11 -3.62
CA ALA A 50 -1.62 -4.14 -3.31
C ALA A 50 -0.92 -5.45 -2.95
N GLY A 51 -1.53 -6.26 -2.08
CA GLY A 51 -1.02 -7.57 -1.71
C GLY A 51 -2.07 -8.43 -1.01
N ARG A 52 -1.91 -9.74 -1.11
CA ARG A 52 -2.86 -10.73 -0.57
C ARG A 52 -2.29 -11.43 0.66
N CYS A 53 -3.05 -11.41 1.75
CA CYS A 53 -2.87 -12.31 2.88
C CYS A 53 -3.68 -13.58 2.63
N ASP A 54 -3.11 -14.76 2.89
CA ASP A 54 -3.82 -16.04 2.69
C ASP A 54 -5.03 -16.18 3.62
N THR A 55 -4.94 -15.64 4.83
CA THR A 55 -6.02 -15.71 5.82
C THR A 55 -7.04 -14.58 5.66
N HIS A 56 -6.58 -13.37 5.37
CA HIS A 56 -7.41 -12.17 5.48
C HIS A 56 -7.78 -11.53 4.14
N GLY A 57 -7.28 -12.04 3.02
CA GLY A 57 -7.58 -11.55 1.68
C GLY A 57 -6.73 -10.35 1.24
N TRP A 58 -7.26 -9.54 0.33
CA TRP A 58 -6.53 -8.44 -0.30
C TRP A 58 -6.52 -7.16 0.52
N PHE A 59 -5.37 -6.49 0.48
CA PHE A 59 -5.14 -5.16 1.06
C PHE A 59 -4.45 -4.25 0.04
N GLN A 60 -4.68 -2.95 0.15
CA GLN A 60 -3.94 -1.97 -0.64
C GLN A 60 -3.74 -0.65 0.11
N THR A 61 -2.78 0.15 -0.35
CA THR A 61 -2.55 1.51 0.13
C THR A 61 -1.92 2.39 -0.94
N GLU A 62 -2.10 3.70 -0.80
CA GLU A 62 -1.57 4.72 -1.70
C GLU A 62 -0.28 5.32 -1.13
N VAL A 63 0.70 5.52 -2.01
CA VAL A 63 1.99 6.12 -1.71
C VAL A 63 2.25 7.23 -2.72
N VAL A 64 2.69 8.38 -2.24
CA VAL A 64 3.16 9.48 -3.08
C VAL A 64 4.50 9.94 -2.52
N SER A 65 4.55 11.12 -1.90
CA SER A 65 5.75 11.72 -1.33
C SER A 65 5.96 11.39 0.15
N ARG A 66 5.08 10.57 0.74
CA ARG A 66 5.04 10.26 2.18
C ARG A 66 4.64 8.80 2.40
N PRO A 67 5.00 8.22 3.54
CA PRO A 67 4.46 6.92 3.95
C PRO A 67 2.92 6.92 3.94
N PRO A 68 2.30 5.75 3.71
CA PRO A 68 0.86 5.64 3.65
C PRO A 68 0.25 5.96 5.01
N ARG A 69 -0.91 6.62 5.02
CA ARG A 69 -1.69 6.85 6.25
C ARG A 69 -2.45 5.61 6.67
N GLU A 70 -3.04 4.92 5.71
CA GLU A 70 -3.97 3.83 5.98
C GLU A 70 -3.79 2.71 4.97
N ILE A 71 -3.98 1.48 5.43
CA ILE A 71 -4.10 0.30 4.58
C ILE A 71 -5.58 -0.08 4.54
N PHE A 72 -6.12 -0.36 3.35
CA PHE A 72 -7.52 -0.69 3.15
C PHE A 72 -7.67 -2.15 2.80
N ALA A 73 -8.66 -2.82 3.39
CA ALA A 73 -9.11 -4.11 2.90
C ALA A 73 -9.88 -3.91 1.60
N VAL A 74 -9.57 -4.67 0.55
CA VAL A 74 -10.22 -4.54 -0.76
C VAL A 74 -10.68 -5.88 -1.31
N THR A 75 -11.61 -5.85 -2.27
CA THR A 75 -12.16 -7.07 -2.89
C THR A 75 -11.16 -7.77 -3.83
N LYS A 76 -10.31 -6.98 -4.49
CA LYS A 76 -9.23 -7.39 -5.40
C LYS A 76 -8.19 -6.26 -5.48
N PRO A 77 -7.01 -6.47 -6.07
CA PRO A 77 -6.07 -5.38 -6.33
C PRO A 77 -6.75 -4.24 -7.07
N PHE A 78 -6.61 -3.03 -6.56
CA PHE A 78 -7.16 -1.81 -7.16
C PHE A 78 -8.70 -1.82 -7.25
N GLY A 79 -9.34 -2.66 -6.43
CA GLY A 79 -10.78 -2.78 -6.31
C GLY A 79 -11.36 -1.83 -5.26
N ALA A 80 -12.65 -2.02 -4.96
CA ALA A 80 -13.32 -1.26 -3.91
C ALA A 80 -12.90 -1.73 -2.51
N ALA A 81 -12.86 -0.77 -1.57
CA ALA A 81 -12.75 -1.07 -0.15
C ALA A 81 -13.89 -2.00 0.29
N ARG A 82 -13.57 -2.94 1.18
CA ARG A 82 -14.54 -3.87 1.74
C ARG A 82 -14.48 -3.85 3.26
N ARG A 83 -15.60 -4.20 3.85
CA ARG A 83 -15.75 -4.40 5.29
C ARG A 83 -15.02 -5.67 5.73
N ILE A 84 -14.33 -5.60 6.85
CA ILE A 84 -13.82 -6.74 7.61
C ILE A 84 -14.39 -6.67 9.02
N VAL A 85 -14.80 -7.82 9.57
CA VAL A 85 -15.21 -7.94 10.98
C VAL A 85 -14.16 -8.75 11.72
N ILE A 86 -13.59 -8.18 12.77
CA ILE A 86 -12.60 -8.82 13.65
C ILE A 86 -13.12 -8.65 15.06
N GLU A 87 -13.31 -9.77 15.77
CA GLU A 87 -13.79 -9.78 17.15
C GLU A 87 -15.09 -8.97 17.35
N GLY A 88 -15.99 -9.04 16.37
CA GLY A 88 -17.27 -8.32 16.39
C GLY A 88 -17.18 -6.84 16.03
N ARG A 89 -15.97 -6.29 15.81
CA ARG A 89 -15.76 -4.91 15.38
C ARG A 89 -15.52 -4.80 13.89
N GLU A 90 -16.13 -3.79 13.28
CA GLU A 90 -15.99 -3.52 11.85
C GLU A 90 -14.80 -2.62 11.55
N TYR A 91 -14.07 -2.97 10.51
CA TYR A 91 -12.92 -2.23 9.99
C TYR A 91 -13.06 -2.04 8.48
N PHE A 92 -12.73 -0.82 8.04
CA PHE A 92 -12.64 -0.45 6.62
C PHE A 92 -11.23 -0.02 6.24
N ALA A 93 -10.48 0.50 7.22
CA ALA A 93 -9.13 1.00 7.08
C ALA A 93 -8.32 0.70 8.34
N PHE A 94 -7.00 0.58 8.18
CA PHE A 94 -6.06 0.32 9.25
C PHE A 94 -5.02 1.43 9.26
N PRO A 95 -5.03 2.33 10.26
CA PRO A 95 -4.04 3.40 10.33
C PRO A 95 -2.64 2.83 10.55
N THR A 96 -1.67 3.41 9.88
CA THR A 96 -0.25 3.10 10.05
C THR A 96 0.35 3.95 11.18
N THR A 97 1.54 3.57 11.64
CA THR A 97 2.35 4.34 12.60
C THR A 97 2.63 5.77 12.12
N TRP A 98 2.59 6.03 10.81
CA TRP A 98 2.70 7.39 10.27
C TRP A 98 1.62 8.33 10.80
N ASN A 99 0.42 7.84 11.08
CA ASN A 99 -0.66 8.66 11.64
C ASN A 99 -0.41 9.06 13.11
N ASP A 100 0.39 8.29 13.84
CA ASP A 100 0.66 8.51 15.27
C ASP A 100 1.83 9.49 15.52
N LEU A 101 2.63 9.81 14.50
CA LEU A 101 3.75 10.72 14.66
C LEU A 101 3.29 12.15 15.01
N PRO A 102 4.06 12.87 15.85
CA PRO A 102 3.90 14.30 16.07
C PRO A 102 3.86 15.11 14.76
N ALA A 103 3.15 16.24 14.77
CA ALA A 103 2.87 17.01 13.55
C ALA A 103 4.13 17.61 12.90
N ASP A 104 5.13 17.97 13.71
CA ASP A 104 6.45 18.41 13.30
C ASP A 104 7.26 17.26 12.68
N GLU A 105 7.27 16.09 13.29
CA GLU A 105 7.93 14.89 12.75
C GLU A 105 7.32 14.46 11.40
N ARG A 106 5.98 14.52 11.26
CA ARG A 106 5.31 14.20 9.99
C ARG A 106 5.67 15.15 8.84
N ARG A 107 6.24 16.32 9.13
CA ARG A 107 6.69 17.29 8.11
C ARG A 107 8.13 17.05 7.67
N MET A 108 8.93 16.35 8.47
CA MET A 108 10.33 16.05 8.13
C MET A 108 10.43 15.17 6.88
N PRO A 109 11.45 15.36 6.01
CA PRO A 109 11.71 14.44 4.92
C PRO A 109 12.01 13.04 5.47
N VAL A 110 11.29 12.04 4.97
CA VAL A 110 11.50 10.62 5.30
C VAL A 110 11.45 9.82 4.01
N ASP A 111 12.06 8.62 4.01
CA ASP A 111 11.84 7.66 2.94
C ASP A 111 10.38 7.15 3.01
N PRO A 112 9.55 7.36 1.96
CA PRO A 112 8.18 6.86 1.93
C PRO A 112 8.06 5.34 2.01
N LEU A 113 9.12 4.59 1.69
CA LEU A 113 9.15 3.13 1.69
C LEU A 113 9.80 2.52 2.95
N ASP A 114 10.17 3.34 3.95
CA ASP A 114 10.67 2.84 5.23
C ASP A 114 9.58 2.02 5.95
N GLU A 115 9.82 0.71 6.08
CA GLU A 115 8.88 -0.26 6.66
C GLU A 115 8.32 0.15 8.03
N ARG A 116 9.09 0.92 8.82
CA ARG A 116 8.66 1.36 10.17
C ARG A 116 7.40 2.21 10.12
N TYR A 117 7.22 3.01 9.07
CA TYR A 117 6.06 3.89 8.90
C TYR A 117 4.83 3.19 8.28
N TRP A 118 5.00 1.95 7.82
CA TRP A 118 3.93 1.13 7.23
C TRP A 118 3.27 0.16 8.22
N GLN A 119 3.89 -0.02 9.38
CA GLN A 119 3.36 -0.88 10.43
C GLN A 119 1.99 -0.37 10.86
N THR A 120 1.03 -1.28 11.02
CA THR A 120 -0.25 -0.98 11.65
C THR A 120 -0.22 -1.42 13.10
N LYS A 121 -1.02 -0.77 13.94
CA LYS A 121 -1.25 -1.30 15.29
C LYS A 121 -1.90 -2.67 15.16
N ARG A 122 -1.37 -3.65 15.89
CA ARG A 122 -2.04 -4.93 16.05
C ARG A 122 -3.41 -4.66 16.66
N LEU A 123 -4.44 -5.20 16.04
CA LEU A 123 -5.78 -5.17 16.61
C LEU A 123 -5.73 -6.06 17.86
N ALA A 124 -6.04 -5.45 19.00
CA ALA A 124 -6.10 -6.10 20.30
C ALA A 124 -7.41 -6.87 20.44
#